data_AF-A0A6J8C3D3-F1
#
_entry.id   AF-A0A6J8C3D3-F1
#
_cell.length_a   1.000
_cell.length_b   1.000
_cell.length_c   1.000
_cell.angle_alpha   90.00
_cell.angle_beta   90.00
_cell.angle_gamma   90.00
#
_symmetry.space_group_name_H-M   'P 1'
#
loop_
_entity.id
_entity.type
_entity.pdbx_description
1 polymer ?
#
loop_
_entity_poly.entity_id
_entity_poly.type
_entity_poly.pdbx_seq_one_letter_code
_entity_poly.pdbx_strand_id
1 'polypeptide(L)'
;MSGNECDPCGRMGSNCSALQWCSSCHELLCARCYNYHKVLGVTKDHTVITVEEYEAIVPFIASVQMKCSEHSKKEYEYYCKEHDCTCCVLCKQKYHFDCSNIQKIDEFIEDINTQESFHGLNDRIQQIEHILRKLTYITVTNISILDEKRKELFTQLHANRLKINNALDNFEAEIRRELHQNFDSEMNRLFERRNEYLEKMDELKKEKHVIGKVANIELKSNKQLFLLQGRINDKLKLKESAVKDLITSLEDVSSECNVDLDIDKHSGCLMLTRTVAFHRRPFEIDLEAIHIESESETIEVMEEDEIQ
;
A
#
# COMPACT_ATOMS: atom_id res chain seq x y z
N MET A 1 5.91 -52.72 -33.45
CA MET A 1 5.01 -53.87 -33.66
C MET A 1 3.81 -53.34 -34.39
N SER A 2 3.59 -53.87 -35.59
CA SER A 2 2.46 -53.61 -36.46
C SER A 2 1.17 -54.16 -35.82
N GLY A 3 0.07 -53.43 -35.98
CA GLY A 3 -1.25 -54.05 -36.04
C GLY A 3 -2.27 -53.63 -34.98
N ASN A 4 -2.89 -52.45 -35.17
CA ASN A 4 -4.28 -52.25 -34.71
C ASN A 4 -5.24 -52.84 -35.75
N GLU A 5 -4.92 -54.03 -36.26
CA GLU A 5 -5.67 -54.72 -37.30
C GLU A 5 -6.44 -55.87 -36.66
N CYS A 6 -7.62 -56.15 -37.18
CA CYS A 6 -8.49 -57.20 -36.71
C CYS A 6 -7.94 -58.57 -37.12
N ASP A 7 -7.64 -59.43 -36.15
CA ASP A 7 -6.99 -60.73 -36.37
C ASP A 7 -7.84 -61.70 -37.21
N PRO A 8 -9.17 -61.83 -37.01
CA PRO A 8 -10.02 -62.59 -37.93
C PRO A 8 -10.05 -62.02 -39.35
N CYS A 9 -10.10 -60.69 -39.50
CA CYS A 9 -10.11 -60.05 -40.82
C CYS A 9 -8.78 -60.27 -41.55
N GLY A 10 -7.67 -60.15 -40.84
CA GLY A 10 -6.33 -60.38 -41.36
C GLY A 10 -6.15 -61.83 -41.85
N ARG A 11 -6.66 -62.81 -41.10
CA ARG A 11 -6.69 -64.23 -41.53
C ARG A 11 -7.50 -64.45 -42.81
N MET A 12 -8.51 -63.62 -43.07
CA MET A 12 -9.33 -63.67 -44.28
C MET A 12 -8.77 -62.81 -45.43
N GLY A 13 -7.57 -62.24 -45.29
CA GLY A 13 -6.96 -61.38 -46.31
C GLY A 13 -7.61 -59.98 -46.43
N SER A 14 -8.35 -59.55 -45.41
CA SER A 14 -8.99 -58.23 -45.34
C SER A 14 -8.34 -57.39 -44.25
N ASN A 15 -8.08 -56.12 -44.51
CA ASN A 15 -7.51 -55.22 -43.51
C ASN A 15 -8.61 -54.34 -42.91
N CYS A 16 -8.91 -54.55 -41.64
CA CYS A 16 -9.90 -53.78 -40.87
C CYS A 16 -9.27 -53.38 -39.56
N SER A 17 -9.47 -52.13 -39.14
CA SER A 17 -8.97 -51.69 -37.83
C SER A 17 -9.69 -52.40 -36.69
N ALA A 18 -8.93 -52.90 -35.73
CA ALA A 18 -9.44 -53.42 -34.48
C ALA A 18 -9.91 -52.28 -33.58
N LEU A 19 -11.01 -52.53 -32.87
CA LEU A 19 -11.56 -51.61 -31.87
C LEU A 19 -11.64 -52.27 -30.49
N GLN A 20 -11.61 -53.59 -30.42
CA GLN A 20 -11.81 -54.36 -29.21
C GLN A 20 -10.75 -55.47 -29.11
N TRP A 21 -10.42 -55.90 -27.91
CA TRP A 21 -9.56 -57.05 -27.64
C TRP A 21 -10.29 -58.06 -26.75
N CYS A 22 -10.29 -59.32 -27.16
CA CYS A 22 -10.87 -60.41 -26.38
C CYS A 22 -9.77 -61.10 -25.56
N SER A 23 -9.89 -61.03 -24.23
CA SER A 23 -8.92 -61.65 -23.31
C SER A 23 -8.87 -63.17 -23.39
N SER A 24 -10.00 -63.83 -23.60
CA SER A 24 -10.08 -65.29 -23.68
C SER A 24 -9.50 -65.83 -25.00
N CYS A 25 -9.64 -65.07 -26.08
CA CYS A 25 -9.14 -65.48 -27.40
C CYS A 25 -7.74 -64.94 -27.70
N HIS A 26 -7.28 -63.92 -26.95
CA HIS A 26 -6.07 -63.15 -27.25
C HIS A 26 -6.09 -62.56 -28.67
N GLU A 27 -7.26 -62.10 -29.12
CA GLU A 27 -7.48 -61.60 -30.49
C GLU A 27 -8.04 -60.17 -30.49
N LEU A 28 -7.53 -59.36 -31.40
CA LEU A 28 -8.02 -58.03 -31.77
C LEU A 28 -9.18 -58.14 -32.76
N LEU A 29 -10.28 -57.44 -32.48
CA LEU A 29 -11.55 -57.54 -33.20
C LEU A 29 -11.98 -56.16 -33.72
N CYS A 30 -12.34 -56.07 -35.00
CA CYS A 30 -13.10 -54.92 -35.53
C CYS A 30 -14.55 -54.98 -35.04
N ALA A 31 -15.31 -53.89 -35.24
CA ALA A 31 -16.73 -53.83 -34.83
C ALA A 31 -17.56 -55.02 -35.34
N ARG A 32 -17.34 -55.43 -36.60
CA ARG A 32 -18.06 -56.56 -37.19
C ARG A 32 -17.71 -57.87 -36.48
N CYS A 33 -16.41 -58.16 -36.32
CA CYS A 33 -15.95 -59.39 -35.68
C CYS A 33 -16.40 -59.46 -34.22
N TYR A 34 -16.36 -58.34 -33.48
CA TYR A 34 -16.89 -58.27 -32.11
C TYR A 34 -18.40 -58.61 -32.05
N ASN A 35 -19.21 -58.07 -32.96
CA ASN A 35 -20.65 -58.36 -32.96
C ASN A 35 -20.95 -59.84 -33.17
N TYR A 36 -20.21 -60.52 -34.06
CA TYR A 36 -20.32 -61.97 -34.21
C TYR A 36 -19.79 -62.70 -32.97
N HIS A 37 -18.67 -62.25 -32.40
CA HIS A 37 -18.04 -62.81 -31.21
C HIS A 37 -18.99 -62.85 -30.01
N LYS A 38 -19.82 -61.82 -29.85
CA LYS A 38 -20.75 -61.72 -28.72
C LYS A 38 -22.01 -62.57 -28.85
N VAL A 39 -22.42 -62.94 -30.06
CA VAL A 39 -23.66 -63.72 -30.30
C VAL A 39 -23.41 -65.22 -30.43
N LEU A 40 -22.17 -65.63 -30.69
CA LEU A 40 -21.80 -67.03 -30.81
C LEU A 40 -21.82 -67.71 -29.44
N GLY A 41 -22.50 -68.86 -29.35
CA GLY A 41 -22.65 -69.59 -28.08
C GLY A 41 -21.33 -69.99 -27.40
N VAL A 42 -20.23 -70.06 -28.15
CA VAL A 42 -18.89 -70.40 -27.68
C VAL A 42 -18.05 -69.22 -27.18
N THR A 43 -18.34 -68.00 -27.62
CA THR A 43 -17.53 -66.80 -27.32
C THR A 43 -18.33 -65.67 -26.66
N LYS A 44 -19.65 -65.83 -26.53
CA LYS A 44 -20.56 -64.84 -25.93
C LYS A 44 -20.21 -64.44 -24.50
N ASP A 45 -19.56 -65.34 -23.75
CA ASP A 45 -19.23 -65.16 -22.34
C ASP A 45 -17.77 -64.71 -22.14
N HIS A 46 -17.03 -64.43 -23.22
CA HIS A 46 -15.66 -63.94 -23.14
C HIS A 46 -15.60 -62.48 -22.69
N THR A 47 -14.59 -62.14 -21.88
CA THR A 47 -14.33 -60.75 -21.48
C THR A 47 -13.63 -60.01 -22.63
N VAL A 48 -14.32 -59.01 -23.17
CA VAL A 48 -13.85 -58.14 -24.25
C VAL A 48 -13.75 -56.71 -23.72
N ILE A 49 -12.61 -56.06 -23.95
CA ILE A 49 -12.32 -54.67 -23.59
C ILE A 49 -11.97 -53.87 -24.85
N THR A 50 -11.93 -52.54 -24.77
CA THR A 50 -11.53 -51.73 -25.93
C THR A 50 -10.02 -51.81 -26.17
N VAL A 51 -9.58 -51.42 -27.37
CA VAL A 51 -8.14 -51.32 -27.67
C VAL A 51 -7.45 -50.30 -26.78
N GLU A 52 -8.11 -49.19 -26.43
CA GLU A 52 -7.55 -48.19 -25.51
C GLU A 52 -7.36 -48.75 -24.09
N GLU A 53 -8.34 -49.52 -23.60
CA GLU A 53 -8.23 -50.21 -22.30
C GLU A 53 -7.12 -51.27 -22.34
N TYR A 54 -7.02 -52.01 -23.44
CA TYR A 54 -5.95 -52.97 -23.67
C TYR A 54 -4.58 -52.28 -23.69
N GLU A 55 -4.42 -51.19 -24.42
CA GLU A 55 -3.18 -50.40 -24.47
C GLU A 55 -2.79 -49.81 -23.10
N ALA A 56 -3.75 -49.51 -22.23
CA ALA A 56 -3.49 -49.07 -20.86
C ALA A 56 -3.04 -50.21 -19.93
N ILE A 57 -3.58 -51.42 -20.12
CA ILE A 57 -3.32 -52.60 -19.28
C ILE A 57 -2.04 -53.34 -19.71
N VAL A 58 -1.77 -53.43 -21.02
CA VAL A 58 -0.65 -54.20 -21.58
C VAL A 58 0.71 -53.81 -21.01
N PRO A 59 1.08 -52.52 -20.88
CA PRO A 59 2.35 -52.14 -20.27
C PRO A 59 2.46 -52.62 -18.82
N PHE A 60 1.34 -52.60 -18.08
CA PHE A 60 1.30 -53.07 -16.70
C PHE A 60 1.50 -54.59 -16.62
N ILE A 61 0.79 -55.37 -17.44
CA ILE A 61 0.96 -56.82 -17.51
C ILE A 61 2.37 -57.19 -18.01
N ALA A 62 2.85 -56.53 -19.07
CA ALA A 62 4.17 -56.78 -19.67
C ALA A 62 5.32 -56.40 -18.73
N SER A 63 5.09 -55.52 -17.74
CA SER A 63 6.07 -55.19 -16.72
C SER A 63 6.29 -56.31 -15.70
N VAL A 64 5.38 -57.28 -15.62
CA VAL A 64 5.50 -58.42 -14.70
C VAL A 64 6.59 -59.37 -15.21
N GLN A 65 7.69 -59.46 -14.47
CA GLN A 65 8.78 -60.38 -14.78
C GLN A 65 8.57 -61.72 -14.10
N MET A 66 8.41 -62.78 -14.90
CA MET A 66 8.31 -64.16 -14.38
C MET A 66 9.67 -64.73 -13.95
N LYS A 67 10.76 -64.12 -14.39
CA LYS A 67 12.13 -64.58 -14.12
C LYS A 67 12.77 -63.80 -12.98
N CYS A 68 13.57 -64.50 -12.19
CA CYS A 68 14.30 -63.93 -11.09
C CYS A 68 15.27 -62.85 -11.60
N SER A 69 15.21 -61.67 -10.96
CA SER A 69 16.06 -60.53 -11.27
C SER A 69 17.55 -60.83 -11.11
N GLU A 70 17.93 -61.63 -10.10
CA GLU A 70 19.31 -62.05 -9.87
C GLU A 70 19.72 -63.28 -10.69
N HIS A 71 18.74 -64.12 -11.07
CA HIS A 71 18.98 -65.40 -11.73
C HIS A 71 18.12 -65.51 -12.99
N SER A 72 18.49 -64.81 -14.06
CA SER A 72 17.73 -64.69 -15.31
C SER A 72 17.38 -66.00 -16.03
N LYS A 73 17.97 -67.13 -15.62
CA LYS A 73 17.65 -68.48 -16.12
C LYS A 73 16.67 -69.25 -15.24
N LYS A 74 16.18 -68.66 -14.15
CA LYS A 74 15.28 -69.27 -13.18
C LYS A 74 14.02 -68.43 -13.02
N GLU A 75 12.89 -69.10 -12.92
CA GLU A 75 11.60 -68.46 -12.70
C GLU A 75 11.35 -68.26 -11.20
N TYR A 76 10.46 -67.32 -10.87
CA TYR A 76 9.93 -67.22 -9.52
C TYR A 76 9.04 -68.43 -9.26
N GLU A 77 9.40 -69.24 -8.26
CA GLU A 77 8.72 -70.50 -7.94
C GLU A 77 8.20 -70.51 -6.49
N TYR A 78 8.76 -69.66 -5.64
CA TYR A 78 8.47 -69.62 -4.20
C TYR A 78 8.08 -68.22 -3.75
N TYR A 79 7.24 -68.14 -2.72
CA TYR A 79 6.91 -66.92 -2.01
C TYR A 79 7.32 -67.06 -0.55
N CYS A 80 8.06 -66.07 -0.04
CA CYS A 80 8.51 -66.00 1.34
C CYS A 80 7.60 -65.03 2.11
N LYS A 81 6.82 -65.55 3.06
CA LYS A 81 5.89 -64.73 3.86
C LYS A 81 6.60 -63.81 4.86
N GLU A 82 7.78 -64.20 5.34
CA GLU A 82 8.56 -63.40 6.29
C GLU A 82 9.10 -62.12 5.66
N HIS A 83 9.43 -62.17 4.37
CA HIS A 83 9.99 -61.05 3.61
C HIS A 83 9.00 -60.44 2.61
N ASP A 84 7.79 -60.99 2.52
CA ASP A 84 6.74 -60.61 1.58
C ASP A 84 7.26 -60.47 0.13
N CYS A 85 7.97 -61.49 -0.36
CA CYS A 85 8.61 -61.44 -1.67
C CYS A 85 8.58 -62.79 -2.41
N THR A 86 8.63 -62.73 -3.75
CA THR A 86 8.80 -63.90 -4.61
C THR A 86 10.27 -64.20 -4.86
N CYS A 87 10.65 -65.47 -4.91
CA CYS A 87 12.04 -65.90 -5.12
C CYS A 87 12.14 -67.18 -5.97
N CYS A 88 13.27 -67.35 -6.67
CA CYS A 88 13.55 -68.61 -7.39
C CYS A 88 14.21 -69.65 -6.46
N VAL A 89 14.37 -70.88 -6.95
CA VAL A 89 15.02 -71.97 -6.20
C VAL A 89 16.42 -71.61 -5.67
N LEU A 90 17.20 -70.83 -6.41
CA LEU A 90 18.54 -70.42 -5.98
C LEU A 90 18.50 -69.37 -4.88
N CYS A 91 17.59 -68.39 -4.99
CA CYS A 91 17.38 -67.39 -3.96
C CYS A 91 16.86 -68.03 -2.67
N LYS A 92 15.97 -69.02 -2.78
CA LYS A 92 15.50 -69.81 -1.64
C LYS A 92 16.67 -70.46 -0.89
N GLN A 93 17.56 -71.14 -1.60
CA GLN A 93 18.70 -71.85 -1.00
C GLN A 93 19.79 -70.91 -0.47
N LYS A 94 19.93 -69.71 -1.02
CA LYS A 94 21.02 -68.78 -0.69
C LYS A 94 20.64 -67.74 0.35
N TYR A 95 19.45 -67.14 0.22
CA TYR A 95 19.04 -65.98 1.02
C TYR A 95 17.89 -66.28 1.97
N HIS A 96 17.07 -67.29 1.65
CA HIS A 96 15.93 -67.65 2.47
C HIS A 96 16.06 -69.07 3.07
N PHE A 97 17.28 -69.60 3.21
CA PHE A 97 17.47 -70.99 3.66
C PHE A 97 16.98 -71.23 5.10
N ASP A 98 17.06 -70.19 5.94
CA ASP A 98 16.60 -70.19 7.34
C ASP A 98 15.15 -69.71 7.50
N CYS A 99 14.51 -69.21 6.43
CA CYS A 99 13.11 -68.78 6.51
C CYS A 99 12.22 -70.02 6.66
N SER A 100 11.41 -70.03 7.70
CA SER A 100 10.54 -71.15 8.05
C SER A 100 9.24 -71.13 7.24
N ASN A 101 8.85 -69.97 6.69
CA ASN A 101 7.58 -69.80 5.99
C ASN A 101 7.77 -69.45 4.49
N ILE A 102 8.28 -70.43 3.74
CA ILE A 102 8.38 -70.36 2.27
C ILE A 102 7.49 -71.44 1.66
N GLN A 103 6.61 -71.01 0.77
CA GLN A 103 5.68 -71.89 0.07
C GLN A 103 5.90 -71.79 -1.44
N LYS A 104 5.50 -72.81 -2.20
CA LYS A 104 5.48 -72.69 -3.65
C LYS A 104 4.36 -71.73 -4.05
N ILE A 105 4.61 -70.95 -5.09
CA ILE A 105 3.61 -70.00 -5.60
C ILE A 105 2.36 -70.75 -6.08
N ASP A 106 2.51 -71.88 -6.77
CA ASP A 106 1.38 -72.69 -7.25
C ASP A 106 0.47 -73.19 -6.11
N GLU A 107 1.06 -73.52 -4.95
CA GLU A 107 0.31 -73.92 -3.74
C GLU A 107 -0.41 -72.74 -3.09
N PHE A 108 -0.01 -71.50 -3.39
CA PHE A 108 -0.61 -70.27 -2.87
C PHE A 108 -1.69 -69.71 -3.81
N ILE A 109 -1.58 -69.98 -5.11
CA ILE A 109 -2.53 -69.49 -6.13
C ILE A 109 -3.93 -70.10 -5.95
N GLU A 110 -4.04 -71.35 -5.46
CA GLU A 110 -5.33 -72.00 -5.21
C GLU A 110 -6.19 -71.25 -4.17
N ASP A 111 -5.55 -70.51 -3.25
CA ASP A 111 -6.20 -69.73 -2.19
C ASP A 111 -6.40 -68.24 -2.54
N ILE A 112 -5.79 -67.73 -3.61
CA ILE A 112 -5.92 -66.31 -4.01
C ILE A 112 -7.21 -66.13 -4.81
N ASN A 113 -8.24 -65.58 -4.15
CA ASN A 113 -9.36 -64.96 -4.88
C ASN A 113 -8.88 -63.65 -5.51
N THR A 114 -8.51 -63.73 -6.78
CA THR A 114 -7.99 -62.60 -7.57
C THR A 114 -8.98 -61.42 -7.56
N GLN A 115 -10.29 -61.67 -7.62
CA GLN A 115 -11.29 -60.62 -7.63
C GLN A 115 -11.37 -59.85 -6.30
N GLU A 116 -11.30 -60.54 -5.17
CA GLU A 116 -11.30 -59.89 -3.84
C GLU A 116 -10.00 -59.10 -3.60
N SER A 117 -8.86 -59.61 -4.07
CA SER A 117 -7.57 -58.93 -3.95
C SER A 117 -7.54 -57.60 -4.72
N PHE A 118 -8.10 -57.57 -5.94
CA PHE A 118 -8.21 -56.34 -6.71
C PHE A 118 -9.29 -55.38 -6.18
N HIS A 119 -10.38 -55.89 -5.59
CA HIS A 119 -11.40 -55.06 -4.94
C HIS A 119 -10.79 -54.21 -3.81
N GLY A 120 -9.98 -54.83 -2.94
CA GLY A 120 -9.31 -54.09 -1.84
C GLY A 120 -8.34 -53.02 -2.33
N LEU A 121 -7.64 -53.25 -3.45
CA LEU A 121 -6.79 -52.23 -4.08
C LEU A 121 -7.62 -51.08 -4.66
N ASN A 122 -8.74 -51.39 -5.30
CA ASN A 122 -9.65 -50.40 -5.84
C ASN A 122 -10.26 -49.52 -4.73
N ASP A 123 -10.68 -50.11 -3.60
CA ASP A 123 -11.18 -49.36 -2.44
C ASP A 123 -10.14 -48.38 -1.90
N ARG A 124 -8.87 -48.81 -1.84
CA ARG A 124 -7.76 -47.94 -1.42
C ARG A 124 -7.54 -46.78 -2.39
N ILE A 125 -7.60 -47.03 -3.70
CA ILE A 125 -7.50 -45.98 -4.72
C ILE A 125 -8.65 -44.98 -4.57
N GLN A 126 -9.88 -45.46 -4.36
CA GLN A 126 -11.04 -44.58 -4.14
C GLN A 126 -10.90 -43.74 -2.86
N GLN A 127 -10.36 -44.29 -1.78
CA GLN A 127 -10.08 -43.54 -0.56
C GLN A 127 -9.03 -42.44 -0.79
N ILE A 128 -7.95 -42.77 -1.51
CA ILE A 128 -6.91 -41.79 -1.88
C ILE A 128 -7.54 -40.67 -2.73
N GLU A 129 -8.34 -41.01 -3.72
CA GLU A 129 -9.03 -40.02 -4.57
C GLU A 129 -9.93 -39.10 -3.73
N HIS A 130 -10.71 -39.67 -2.80
CA HIS A 130 -11.56 -38.90 -1.90
C HIS A 130 -10.75 -37.92 -1.04
N ILE A 131 -9.63 -38.37 -0.45
CA ILE A 131 -8.75 -37.52 0.34
C ILE A 131 -8.17 -36.39 -0.53
N LEU A 132 -7.71 -36.70 -1.74
CA LEU A 132 -7.17 -35.71 -2.67
C LEU A 132 -8.20 -34.64 -3.01
N ARG A 133 -9.45 -35.03 -3.31
CA ARG A 133 -10.54 -34.07 -3.56
C ARG A 133 -10.77 -33.13 -2.37
N LYS A 134 -10.74 -33.66 -1.15
CA LYS A 134 -10.89 -32.86 0.07
C LYS A 134 -9.72 -31.89 0.27
N LEU A 135 -8.49 -32.34 0.03
CA LEU A 135 -7.29 -31.50 0.11
C LEU A 135 -7.33 -30.38 -0.94
N THR A 136 -7.76 -30.68 -2.17
CA THR A 136 -7.95 -29.68 -3.23
C THR A 136 -8.98 -28.64 -2.81
N TYR A 137 -10.14 -29.06 -2.31
CA TYR A 137 -11.18 -28.15 -1.83
C TYR A 137 -10.64 -27.19 -0.75
N ILE A 138 -10.02 -27.73 0.31
CA ILE A 138 -9.46 -26.93 1.40
C ILE A 138 -8.42 -25.93 0.87
N THR A 139 -7.55 -26.37 -0.04
CA THR A 139 -6.51 -25.52 -0.61
C THR A 139 -7.10 -24.35 -1.41
N VAL A 140 -8.09 -24.62 -2.27
CA VAL A 140 -8.79 -23.59 -3.05
C VAL A 140 -9.52 -22.60 -2.13
N THR A 141 -10.21 -23.09 -1.10
CA THR A 141 -10.86 -22.23 -0.11
C THR A 141 -9.86 -21.34 0.63
N ASN A 142 -8.72 -21.90 1.07
CA ASN A 142 -7.67 -21.13 1.73
C ASN A 142 -7.08 -20.05 0.81
N ILE A 143 -6.87 -20.35 -0.47
CA ILE A 143 -6.42 -19.37 -1.47
C ILE A 143 -7.43 -18.22 -1.57
N SER A 144 -8.74 -18.52 -1.62
CA SER A 144 -9.80 -17.50 -1.67
C SER A 144 -9.80 -16.62 -0.41
N ILE A 145 -9.71 -17.22 0.77
CA ILE A 145 -9.67 -16.49 2.05
C ILE A 145 -8.45 -15.55 2.10
N LEU A 146 -7.28 -16.02 1.68
CA LEU A 146 -6.07 -15.20 1.63
C LEU A 146 -6.18 -14.06 0.61
N ASP A 147 -6.81 -14.29 -0.54
CA ASP A 147 -7.05 -13.25 -1.54
C ASP A 147 -8.02 -12.17 -1.02
N GLU A 148 -9.09 -12.57 -0.36
CA GLU A 148 -10.04 -11.65 0.29
C GLU A 148 -9.35 -10.83 1.39
N LYS A 149 -8.56 -11.49 2.25
CA LYS A 149 -7.81 -10.79 3.31
C LYS A 149 -6.80 -9.82 2.72
N ARG A 150 -6.13 -10.18 1.62
CA ARG A 150 -5.24 -9.30 0.89
C ARG A 150 -5.98 -8.05 0.40
N LYS A 151 -7.13 -8.21 -0.26
CA LYS A 151 -7.96 -7.09 -0.73
C LYS A 151 -8.39 -6.18 0.42
N GLU A 152 -8.85 -6.76 1.53
CA GLU A 152 -9.23 -6.03 2.73
C GLU A 152 -8.07 -5.19 3.28
N LEU A 153 -6.87 -5.77 3.40
CA LEU A 153 -5.68 -5.06 3.87
C LEU A 153 -5.30 -3.90 2.94
N PHE A 154 -5.38 -4.08 1.61
CA PHE A 154 -5.14 -2.99 0.65
C PHE A 154 -6.17 -1.86 0.78
N THR A 155 -7.45 -2.20 0.98
CA THR A 155 -8.49 -1.19 1.23
C THR A 155 -8.23 -0.43 2.53
N GLN A 156 -7.87 -1.13 3.62
CA GLN A 156 -7.52 -0.49 4.89
C GLN A 156 -6.30 0.42 4.77
N LEU A 157 -5.25 -0.03 4.08
CA LEU A 157 -4.06 0.76 3.81
C LEU A 157 -4.41 2.05 3.05
N HIS A 158 -5.23 1.94 2.00
CA HIS A 158 -5.68 3.10 1.24
C HIS A 158 -6.52 4.06 2.09
N ALA A 159 -7.47 3.54 2.88
CA ALA A 159 -8.28 4.34 3.79
C ALA A 159 -7.43 5.07 4.84
N ASN A 160 -6.42 4.42 5.40
CA ASN A 160 -5.50 5.03 6.34
C ASN A 160 -4.65 6.13 5.69
N ARG A 161 -4.16 5.91 4.46
CA ARG A 161 -3.46 6.95 3.69
C ARG A 161 -4.35 8.18 3.47
N LEU A 162 -5.62 7.99 3.10
CA LEU A 162 -6.56 9.09 2.92
C LEU A 162 -6.79 9.87 4.23
N LYS A 163 -6.90 9.17 5.37
CA LYS A 163 -7.00 9.84 6.68
C LYS A 163 -5.78 10.71 6.98
N ILE A 164 -4.57 10.22 6.70
CA ILE A 164 -3.32 10.98 6.89
C ILE A 164 -3.30 12.21 6.00
N ASN A 165 -3.60 12.07 4.71
CA ASN A 165 -3.65 13.20 3.78
C ASN A 165 -4.66 14.26 4.23
N ASN A 166 -5.88 13.86 4.58
CA ASN A 166 -6.91 14.79 5.05
C ASN A 166 -6.48 15.51 6.34
N ALA A 167 -5.76 14.83 7.23
CA ALA A 167 -5.22 15.46 8.44
C ALA A 167 -4.16 16.52 8.08
N LEU A 168 -3.27 16.24 7.12
CA LEU A 168 -2.28 17.20 6.63
C LEU A 168 -2.93 18.41 5.96
N ASP A 169 -3.94 18.19 5.11
CA ASP A 169 -4.69 19.27 4.46
C ASP A 169 -5.37 20.18 5.50
N ASN A 170 -5.95 19.59 6.55
CA ASN A 170 -6.56 20.35 7.65
C ASN A 170 -5.50 21.15 8.44
N PHE A 171 -4.34 20.56 8.73
CA PHE A 171 -3.25 21.26 9.40
C PHE A 171 -2.72 22.43 8.58
N GLU A 172 -2.56 22.24 7.27
CA GLU A 172 -2.16 23.32 6.36
C GLU A 172 -3.17 24.46 6.39
N ALA A 173 -4.46 24.14 6.27
CA ALA A 173 -5.54 25.14 6.31
C ALA A 173 -5.57 25.90 7.65
N GLU A 174 -5.26 25.23 8.76
CA GLU A 174 -5.17 25.83 10.08
C GLU A 174 -3.97 26.77 10.22
N ILE A 175 -2.77 26.31 9.84
CA ILE A 175 -1.56 27.14 9.82
C ILE A 175 -1.77 28.40 8.96
N ARG A 176 -2.33 28.22 7.77
CA ARG A 176 -2.58 29.32 6.84
C ARG A 176 -3.54 30.35 7.45
N ARG A 177 -4.59 29.89 8.13
CA ARG A 177 -5.56 30.77 8.80
C ARG A 177 -4.93 31.56 9.94
N GLU A 178 -4.14 30.91 10.78
CA GLU A 178 -3.42 31.57 11.88
C GLU A 178 -2.42 32.60 11.37
N LEU A 179 -1.64 32.26 10.33
CA LEU A 179 -0.72 33.21 9.69
C LEU A 179 -1.46 34.43 9.17
N HIS A 180 -2.53 34.24 8.40
CA HIS A 180 -3.34 35.36 7.91
C HIS A 180 -3.85 36.24 9.04
N GLN A 181 -4.46 35.65 10.08
CA GLN A 181 -4.98 36.41 11.21
C GLN A 181 -3.89 37.22 11.94
N ASN A 182 -2.73 36.62 12.14
CA ASN A 182 -1.59 37.26 12.79
C ASN A 182 -1.05 38.45 11.99
N PHE A 183 -0.85 38.28 10.68
CA PHE A 183 -0.39 39.36 9.81
C PHE A 183 -1.45 40.45 9.61
N ASP A 184 -2.72 40.08 9.41
CA ASP A 184 -3.81 41.04 9.26
C ASP A 184 -3.97 41.89 10.52
N SER A 185 -3.86 41.28 11.71
CA SER A 185 -3.91 42.01 12.97
C SER A 185 -2.76 43.02 13.10
N GLU A 186 -1.53 42.63 12.76
CA GLU A 186 -0.38 43.54 12.84
C GLU A 186 -0.49 44.66 11.81
N MET A 187 -0.94 44.34 10.58
CA MET A 187 -1.20 45.34 9.53
C MET A 187 -2.28 46.34 9.95
N ASN A 188 -3.39 45.87 10.53
CA ASN A 188 -4.46 46.74 11.02
C ASN A 188 -3.97 47.68 12.12
N ARG A 189 -3.15 47.19 13.05
CA ARG A 189 -2.51 48.03 14.09
C ARG A 189 -1.68 49.16 13.47
N LEU A 190 -0.87 48.84 12.46
CA LEU A 190 -0.05 49.84 11.76
C LEU A 190 -0.92 50.83 10.96
N PHE A 191 -2.01 50.37 10.34
CA PHE A 191 -2.95 51.23 9.63
C PHE A 191 -3.67 52.21 10.58
N GLU A 192 -4.14 51.75 11.73
CA GLU A 192 -4.76 52.59 12.75
C GLU A 192 -3.80 53.68 13.22
N ARG A 193 -2.55 53.32 13.52
CA ARG A 193 -1.54 54.29 13.97
C ARG A 193 -1.17 55.30 12.89
N ARG A 194 -1.05 54.86 11.63
CA ARG A 194 -0.87 55.77 10.49
C ARG A 194 -2.05 56.74 10.36
N ASN A 195 -3.29 56.27 10.52
CA ASN A 195 -4.46 57.12 10.43
C ASN A 195 -4.47 58.18 11.54
N GLU A 196 -4.07 57.82 12.76
CA GLU A 196 -3.89 58.78 13.86
C GLU A 196 -2.88 59.90 13.48
N TYR A 197 -1.77 59.55 12.82
CA TYR A 197 -0.80 60.54 12.34
C TYR A 197 -1.38 61.47 11.28
N LEU A 198 -2.19 60.93 10.35
CA LEU A 198 -2.86 61.73 9.32
C LEU A 198 -3.86 62.72 9.92
N GLU A 199 -4.66 62.28 10.91
CA GLU A 199 -5.60 63.15 11.61
C GLU A 199 -4.88 64.31 12.32
N LYS A 200 -3.83 64.00 13.10
CA LYS A 200 -3.01 65.01 13.77
C LYS A 200 -2.35 65.97 12.77
N MET A 201 -1.87 65.48 11.63
CA MET A 201 -1.30 66.32 10.57
C MET A 201 -2.35 67.26 9.97
N ASP A 202 -3.59 66.81 9.77
CA ASP A 202 -4.66 67.65 9.24
C ASP A 202 -5.14 68.71 10.25
N GLU A 203 -5.13 68.41 11.55
CA GLU A 203 -5.31 69.41 12.61
C GLU A 203 -4.24 70.51 12.52
N LEU A 204 -2.96 70.13 12.43
CA LEU A 204 -1.85 71.08 12.31
C LEU A 204 -1.95 71.94 11.04
N LYS A 205 -2.37 71.38 9.91
CA LYS A 205 -2.62 72.16 8.69
C LYS A 205 -3.71 73.22 8.89
N LYS A 206 -4.82 72.87 9.57
CA LYS A 206 -5.91 73.81 9.88
C LYS A 206 -5.40 74.93 10.79
N GLU A 207 -4.66 74.60 11.83
CA GLU A 207 -4.07 75.58 12.75
C GLU A 207 -3.07 76.49 12.04
N LYS A 208 -2.16 75.94 11.23
CA LYS A 208 -1.23 76.69 10.39
C LYS A 208 -1.95 77.69 9.48
N HIS A 209 -3.05 77.28 8.86
CA HIS A 209 -3.86 78.17 8.01
C HIS A 209 -4.46 79.35 8.80
N VAL A 210 -4.97 79.09 10.01
CA VAL A 210 -5.51 80.15 10.89
C VAL A 210 -4.40 81.11 11.31
N ILE A 211 -3.25 80.59 11.75
CA ILE A 211 -2.08 81.41 12.15
C ILE A 211 -1.62 82.27 10.98
N GLY A 212 -1.53 81.72 9.77
CA GLY A 212 -1.16 82.47 8.57
C GLY A 212 -2.14 83.61 8.25
N LYS A 213 -3.44 83.43 8.51
CA LYS A 213 -4.41 84.52 8.41
C LYS A 213 -4.21 85.58 9.49
N VAL A 214 -4.04 85.16 10.74
CA VAL A 214 -3.83 86.03 11.89
C VAL A 214 -2.60 86.93 11.73
N ALA A 215 -1.51 86.40 11.15
CA ALA A 215 -0.29 87.16 10.89
C ALA A 215 -0.50 88.36 9.96
N ASN A 216 -1.56 88.37 9.15
CA ASN A 216 -1.89 89.45 8.22
C ASN A 216 -2.97 90.41 8.75
N ILE A 217 -3.42 90.24 10.00
CA ILE A 217 -4.43 91.12 10.62
C ILE A 217 -3.73 92.24 11.39
N GLU A 218 -4.13 93.48 11.13
CA GLU A 218 -3.65 94.64 11.87
C GLU A 218 -4.28 94.67 13.27
N LEU A 219 -3.46 94.42 14.30
CA LEU A 219 -3.89 94.38 15.71
C LEU A 219 -3.84 95.78 16.32
N LYS A 220 -4.73 96.06 17.28
CA LYS A 220 -4.91 97.41 17.83
C LYS A 220 -3.77 97.89 18.75
N SER A 221 -2.89 96.98 19.17
CA SER A 221 -1.72 97.29 20.00
C SER A 221 -0.72 96.15 20.03
N ASN A 222 0.56 96.46 20.25
CA ASN A 222 1.63 95.47 20.42
C ASN A 222 1.37 94.51 21.60
N LYS A 223 0.68 94.99 22.65
CA LYS A 223 0.27 94.15 23.80
C LYS A 223 -0.67 93.01 23.38
N GLN A 224 -1.58 93.26 22.44
CA GLN A 224 -2.48 92.22 21.92
C GLN A 224 -1.73 91.19 21.08
N LEU A 225 -0.76 91.63 20.28
CA LEU A 225 0.11 90.76 19.49
C LEU A 225 0.90 89.81 20.41
N PHE A 226 1.56 90.36 21.43
CA PHE A 226 2.36 89.57 22.38
C PHE A 226 1.53 88.51 23.11
N LEU A 227 0.34 88.87 23.61
CA LEU A 227 -0.56 87.92 24.28
C LEU A 227 -1.09 86.82 23.33
N LEU A 228 -1.33 87.14 22.07
CA LEU A 228 -1.77 86.18 21.06
C LEU A 228 -0.63 85.22 20.68
N GLN A 229 0.58 85.75 20.49
CA GLN A 229 1.78 84.96 20.23
C GLN A 229 2.06 83.98 21.38
N GLY A 230 2.00 84.42 22.64
CA GLY A 230 2.15 83.55 23.80
C GLY A 230 1.15 82.38 23.80
N ARG A 231 -0.14 82.67 23.55
CA ARG A 231 -1.18 81.63 23.47
C ARG A 231 -0.97 80.64 22.32
N ILE A 232 -0.50 81.10 21.18
CA ILE A 232 -0.17 80.22 20.03
C ILE A 232 1.02 79.33 20.40
N ASN A 233 2.06 79.92 21.00
CA ASN A 233 3.26 79.20 21.40
C ASN A 233 2.96 78.11 22.46
N ASP A 234 2.13 78.42 23.46
CA ASP A 234 1.71 77.45 24.48
C ASP A 234 0.97 76.26 23.86
N LYS A 235 0.11 76.51 22.85
CA LYS A 235 -0.58 75.44 22.11
C LYS A 235 0.37 74.60 21.26
N LEU A 236 1.32 75.23 20.57
CA LEU A 236 2.32 74.52 19.75
C LEU A 236 3.19 73.62 20.62
N LYS A 237 3.67 74.11 21.78
CA LYS A 237 4.45 73.30 22.74
C LYS A 237 3.71 72.03 23.17
N LEU A 238 2.40 72.11 23.42
CA LEU A 238 1.60 70.93 23.76
C LEU A 238 1.53 69.92 22.61
N LYS A 239 1.36 70.40 21.37
CA LYS A 239 1.32 69.54 20.18
C LYS A 239 2.69 68.93 19.87
N GLU A 240 3.78 69.68 20.03
CA GLU A 240 5.15 69.19 19.91
C GLU A 240 5.46 68.09 20.91
N SER A 241 5.06 68.27 22.18
CA SER A 241 5.18 67.22 23.19
C SER A 241 4.42 65.97 22.77
N ALA A 242 3.18 66.11 22.30
CA ALA A 242 2.39 64.97 21.83
C ALA A 242 3.02 64.25 20.62
N VAL A 243 3.72 64.97 19.73
CA VAL A 243 4.46 64.35 18.61
C VAL A 243 5.71 63.64 19.12
N LYS A 244 6.44 64.21 20.09
CA LYS A 244 7.59 63.54 20.73
C LYS A 244 7.16 62.24 21.43
N ASP A 245 6.00 62.23 22.09
CA ASP A 245 5.42 61.02 22.70
C ASP A 245 5.09 59.95 21.64
N LEU A 246 4.59 60.39 20.46
CA LEU A 246 4.35 59.47 19.35
C LEU A 246 5.65 58.90 18.78
N ILE A 247 6.68 59.73 18.59
CA ILE A 247 7.99 59.31 18.08
C ILE A 247 8.63 58.29 19.00
N THR A 248 8.61 58.53 20.31
CA THR A 248 9.15 57.58 21.31
C THR A 248 8.37 56.27 21.38
N SER A 249 7.12 56.25 20.93
CA SER A 249 6.32 55.02 20.78
C SER A 249 6.52 54.29 19.45
N LEU A 250 7.32 54.84 18.50
CA LEU A 250 7.54 54.21 17.20
C LEU A 250 8.31 52.90 17.35
N GLU A 251 7.88 51.89 16.60
CA GLU A 251 8.46 50.55 16.63
C GLU A 251 8.71 50.09 15.20
N ASP A 252 9.91 49.60 14.94
CA ASP A 252 10.19 48.75 13.78
C ASP A 252 9.65 47.35 14.05
N VAL A 253 8.87 46.84 13.11
CA VAL A 253 8.29 45.50 13.18
C VAL A 253 8.99 44.60 12.17
N SER A 254 9.52 43.48 12.65
CA SER A 254 10.05 42.39 11.82
C SER A 254 9.37 41.08 12.20
N SER A 255 9.39 40.10 11.30
CA SER A 255 8.75 38.80 11.52
C SER A 255 9.70 37.64 11.29
N GLU A 256 9.66 36.66 12.17
CA GLU A 256 10.29 35.35 11.99
C GLU A 256 9.18 34.29 11.90
N CYS A 257 9.17 33.55 10.79
CA CYS A 257 8.20 32.49 10.53
C CYS A 257 8.95 31.21 10.17
N ASN A 258 8.66 30.12 10.88
CA ASN A 258 9.16 28.80 10.56
C ASN A 258 8.00 27.79 10.63
N VAL A 259 7.94 26.92 9.62
CA VAL A 259 7.04 25.77 9.58
C VAL A 259 7.88 24.62 9.08
N ASP A 260 8.11 23.63 9.95
CA ASP A 260 8.98 22.50 9.67
C ASP A 260 8.25 21.18 9.96
N LEU A 261 8.43 20.21 9.07
CA LEU A 261 7.81 18.90 9.13
C LEU A 261 8.91 17.84 9.14
N ASP A 262 9.06 17.16 10.28
CA ASP A 262 9.99 16.06 10.45
C ASP A 262 9.26 14.72 10.49
N ILE A 263 9.90 13.69 9.94
CA ILE A 263 9.41 12.31 9.92
C ILE A 263 10.46 11.44 10.59
N ASP A 264 10.16 11.01 11.82
CA ASP A 264 10.98 10.01 12.48
C ASP A 264 10.74 8.66 11.80
N LYS A 265 11.74 8.23 11.01
CA LYS A 265 11.71 6.97 10.27
C LYS A 265 11.64 5.72 11.17
N HIS A 266 11.99 5.82 12.45
CA HIS A 266 11.99 4.70 13.38
C HIS A 266 10.63 4.52 14.05
N SER A 267 10.02 5.62 14.51
CA SER A 267 8.69 5.57 15.13
C SER A 267 7.54 5.71 14.13
N GLY A 268 7.82 6.17 12.90
CA GLY A 268 6.80 6.53 11.91
C GLY A 268 5.99 7.78 12.32
N CYS A 269 6.47 8.54 13.31
CA CYS A 269 5.79 9.72 13.81
C CYS A 269 6.06 10.93 12.91
N LEU A 270 5.00 11.71 12.65
CA LEU A 270 5.06 13.00 11.98
C LEU A 270 5.08 14.09 13.05
N MET A 271 6.16 14.85 13.10
CA MET A 271 6.32 15.97 14.01
C MET A 271 6.27 17.26 13.22
N LEU A 272 5.23 18.06 13.45
CA LEU A 272 5.07 19.38 12.85
C LEU A 272 5.40 20.44 13.89
N THR A 273 6.36 21.29 13.58
CA THR A 273 6.70 22.46 14.41
C THR A 273 6.40 23.73 13.63
N ARG A 274 5.80 24.70 14.30
CA ARG A 274 5.50 26.01 13.72
C ARG A 274 5.74 27.11 14.74
N THR A 275 6.37 28.18 14.30
CA THR A 275 6.63 29.37 15.12
C THR A 275 6.43 30.62 14.27
N VAL A 276 5.61 31.54 14.77
CA VAL A 276 5.40 32.86 14.17
C VAL A 276 5.64 33.87 15.28
N ALA A 277 6.67 34.69 15.13
CA ALA A 277 7.02 35.73 16.09
C ALA A 277 7.16 37.08 15.38
N PHE A 278 6.53 38.10 15.93
CA PHE A 278 6.78 39.49 15.55
C PHE A 278 7.72 40.12 16.56
N HIS A 279 8.85 40.61 16.07
CA HIS A 279 9.84 41.31 16.86
C HIS A 279 9.67 42.80 16.66
N ARG A 280 9.51 43.53 17.77
CA ARG A 280 9.33 44.97 17.79
C ARG A 280 10.56 45.60 18.42
N ARG A 281 11.15 46.57 17.74
CA ARG A 281 12.30 47.33 18.25
C ARG A 281 11.96 48.81 18.24
N PRO A 282 12.39 49.59 19.25
CA PRO A 282 12.24 51.04 19.21
C PRO A 282 12.79 51.58 17.89
N PHE A 283 12.00 52.42 17.23
CA PHE A 283 12.45 53.07 16.00
C PHE A 283 13.42 54.19 16.35
N GLU A 284 14.66 54.10 15.88
CA GLU A 284 15.66 55.13 16.12
C GLU A 284 15.44 56.31 15.16
N ILE A 285 14.85 57.38 15.70
CA ILE A 285 14.82 58.70 15.04
C ILE A 285 15.82 59.60 15.74
N ASP A 286 16.71 60.20 14.97
CA ASP A 286 17.52 61.32 15.41
C ASP A 286 16.62 62.55 15.59
N LEU A 287 16.20 62.78 16.84
CA LEU A 287 15.37 63.92 17.23
C LEU A 287 16.13 65.24 17.14
N GLU A 288 17.47 65.25 17.16
CA GLU A 288 18.27 66.47 17.02
C GLU A 288 18.30 66.98 15.57
N ALA A 289 18.21 66.05 14.60
CA ALA A 289 18.05 66.37 13.18
C ALA A 289 16.65 66.93 12.82
N ILE A 290 15.64 66.69 13.65
CA ILE A 290 14.30 67.30 13.53
C ILE A 290 14.29 68.60 14.35
N HIS A 291 14.98 69.63 13.87
CA HIS A 291 14.89 70.98 14.43
C HIS A 291 13.46 71.51 14.31
N ILE A 292 12.64 71.30 15.35
CA ILE A 292 11.47 72.14 15.61
C ILE A 292 12.00 73.31 16.43
N GLU A 293 12.51 74.34 15.75
CA GLU A 293 13.06 75.53 16.40
C GLU A 293 12.00 76.20 17.27
N SER A 294 12.11 75.99 18.58
CA SER A 294 11.45 76.80 19.59
C SER A 294 12.39 77.94 20.00
N GLU A 295 12.81 78.79 19.06
CA GLU A 295 13.55 80.00 19.43
C GLU A 295 12.56 81.12 19.71
N SER A 296 12.30 81.31 21.00
CA SER A 296 11.79 82.56 21.55
C SER A 296 12.87 83.64 21.39
N GLU A 297 12.88 84.35 20.27
CA GLU A 297 13.59 85.63 20.21
C GLU A 297 12.84 86.65 21.06
N THR A 298 13.37 86.87 22.26
CA THR A 298 13.15 88.05 23.08
C THR A 298 13.46 89.29 22.24
N ILE A 299 12.43 90.06 21.89
CA ILE A 299 12.60 91.42 21.40
C ILE A 299 13.14 92.25 22.56
N GLU A 300 14.43 92.56 22.54
CA GLU A 300 15.00 93.61 23.37
C GLU A 300 14.36 94.95 22.98
N VAL A 301 13.55 95.45 23.89
CA VAL A 301 13.05 96.83 23.86
C VAL A 301 14.23 97.71 24.27
N MET A 302 14.79 98.46 23.31
CA MET A 302 15.54 99.66 23.62
C MET A 302 14.53 100.81 23.79
N GLU A 303 14.27 101.18 25.04
CA GLU A 303 13.57 102.41 25.42
C GLU A 303 14.53 103.61 25.34
N GLU A 304 14.02 104.68 24.70
CA GLU A 304 14.12 106.11 25.09
C GLU A 304 15.55 106.72 25.18
N ASP A 305 15.88 107.89 24.61
CA ASP A 305 15.10 109.10 24.38
C ASP A 305 15.91 110.13 23.56
N GLU A 306 15.23 111.16 23.09
CA GLU A 306 15.68 112.37 22.39
C GLU A 306 16.92 113.07 23.00
N ILE A 307 17.72 113.75 22.17
CA ILE A 307 18.12 115.17 22.29
C ILE A 307 18.97 115.59 21.06
N GLN A 308 18.47 116.64 20.39
CA GLN A 308 19.05 117.54 19.36
C GLN A 308 19.16 117.07 17.90
#